data_AF-A0A2E9TMA4-F1
#
_entry.id   AF-A0A2E9TMA4-F1
#
_cell.length_a   1.000
_cell.length_b   1.000
_cell.length_c   1.000
_cell.angle_alpha   90.00
_cell.angle_beta   90.00
_cell.angle_gamma   90.00
#
_symmetry.space_group_name_H-M   'P 1'
#
loop_
_entity.id
_entity.type
_entity.pdbx_description
1 polymer ?
#
loop_
_entity_poly.entity_id
_entity_poly.type
_entity_poly.pdbx_seq_one_letter_code
_entity_poly.pdbx_strand_id
1 'polypeptide(L)'
;MNAGSTRFMLKPADSRAKKTNVQVLDRETFDTLLREYPVKGEADNRIAAAHEGNSHAKPVTGSLLNLNAKHWIQPNVAVSWDDKTWTPAPSGREYLLLVENMQNFLRADETIDFLRTHCGVDIDQAHLLLGYGAGNAAAKKSHGLYYAQFKKIYCLFDIDSGGFKTYDSIKKNPHLGTDTEVVHLCPDDIESRLAKSNFKLSNKERTDLAKIAEKNPELTPILLFMRKAERKLEQETYLRKES
;
A
#
# COMPACT_ATOMS: atom_id res chain seq x y z
N MET A 1 -20.71 42.94 50.65
CA MET A 1 -19.42 43.32 50.01
C MET A 1 -18.82 42.07 49.40
N ASN A 2 -18.48 42.15 48.11
CA ASN A 2 -17.49 41.39 47.31
C ASN A 2 -16.90 40.09 47.90
N ALA A 3 -16.78 39.01 47.13
CA ALA A 3 -15.92 39.01 45.94
C ALA A 3 -16.45 38.15 44.78
N GLY A 4 -16.28 38.70 43.58
CA GLY A 4 -16.72 38.15 42.32
C GLY A 4 -16.05 36.82 41.97
N SER A 5 -16.85 35.98 41.31
CA SER A 5 -16.37 34.83 40.55
C SER A 5 -15.36 35.32 39.51
N THR A 6 -14.08 35.11 39.79
CA THR A 6 -13.03 35.37 38.81
C THR A 6 -12.60 34.03 38.24
N ARG A 7 -13.33 33.58 37.20
CA ARG A 7 -12.89 32.48 36.35
C ARG A 7 -11.66 32.93 35.57
N PHE A 8 -10.49 32.45 35.97
CA PHE A 8 -9.32 32.42 35.11
C PHE A 8 -9.06 30.97 34.71
N MET A 9 -9.77 30.49 33.67
CA MET A 9 -9.34 29.27 32.97
C MET A 9 -8.39 29.69 31.86
N LEU A 10 -7.10 29.61 32.15
CA LEU A 10 -6.00 29.54 31.19
C LEU A 10 -6.01 30.64 30.12
N LYS A 11 -5.33 31.76 30.38
CA LYS A 11 -5.07 32.77 29.34
C LYS A 11 -3.70 32.50 28.71
N PRO A 12 -3.60 32.17 27.41
CA PRO A 12 -2.30 32.02 26.77
C PRO A 12 -1.56 33.36 26.79
N ALA A 13 -0.23 33.31 26.96
CA ALA A 13 0.60 34.53 26.97
C ALA A 13 0.57 35.26 25.61
N ASP A 14 0.32 34.53 24.52
CA ASP A 14 0.17 35.03 23.17
C ASP A 14 -0.96 34.24 22.46
N SER A 15 -1.91 34.95 21.85
CA SER A 15 -3.05 34.36 21.12
C SER A 15 -2.66 33.63 19.83
N ARG A 16 -1.39 33.71 19.40
CA ARG A 16 -0.85 33.04 18.22
C ARG A 16 0.06 31.86 18.56
N ALA A 17 0.38 31.62 19.83
CA ALA A 17 1.27 30.54 20.23
C ALA A 17 0.56 29.18 20.21
N LYS A 18 1.08 28.22 19.44
CA LYS A 18 0.57 26.83 19.40
C LYS A 18 0.80 26.05 20.71
N LYS A 19 1.65 26.57 21.60
CA LYS A 19 1.95 26.03 22.93
C LYS A 19 2.22 27.21 23.87
N THR A 20 1.70 27.13 25.09
CA THR A 20 1.96 28.12 26.15
C THR A 20 2.27 27.38 27.45
N ASN A 21 3.11 27.97 28.29
CA ASN A 21 3.33 27.47 29.64
C ASN A 21 2.22 28.00 30.55
N VAL A 22 1.71 27.16 31.44
CA VAL A 22 0.72 27.52 32.44
C VAL A 22 1.23 27.13 33.82
N GLN A 23 0.96 27.97 34.82
CA GLN A 23 1.31 27.69 36.20
C GLN A 23 0.12 27.03 36.89
N VAL A 24 0.36 25.86 37.50
CA VAL A 24 -0.63 25.18 38.33
C VAL A 24 -0.60 25.84 39.71
N LEU A 25 -1.68 26.51 40.08
CA LEU A 25 -1.78 27.29 41.33
C LEU A 25 -2.13 26.43 42.54
N ASP A 26 -2.84 25.32 42.31
CA ASP A 26 -3.21 24.33 43.32
C ASP A 26 -2.82 22.95 42.80
N ARG A 27 -1.71 22.44 43.32
CA ARG A 27 -1.12 21.18 42.86
C ARG A 27 -1.93 19.98 43.32
N GLU A 28 -2.46 20.01 44.54
CA GLU A 28 -3.13 18.87 45.16
C GLU A 28 -4.49 18.58 44.50
N THR A 29 -5.26 19.63 44.24
CA THR A 29 -6.53 19.52 43.49
C THR A 29 -6.28 19.11 42.04
N PHE A 30 -5.23 19.66 41.40
CA PHE A 30 -4.86 19.28 40.03
C PHE A 30 -4.45 17.81 39.93
N ASP A 31 -3.65 17.30 40.88
CA ASP A 31 -3.22 15.89 40.92
C ASP A 31 -4.39 14.94 41.25
N THR A 32 -5.40 15.42 41.99
CA THR A 32 -6.66 14.68 42.22
C THR A 32 -7.50 14.60 40.95
N LEU A 33 -7.67 15.72 40.24
CA LEU A 33 -8.36 15.76 38.95
C LEU A 33 -7.65 14.92 37.88
N LEU A 34 -6.31 14.88 37.87
CA LEU A 34 -5.53 14.01 37.00
C LEU A 34 -5.74 12.52 37.28
N ARG A 35 -5.97 12.15 38.55
CA ARG A 35 -6.27 10.76 38.93
C ARG A 35 -7.69 10.36 38.58
N GLU A 36 -8.65 11.28 38.76
CA GLU A 36 -10.05 11.06 38.39
C GLU A 36 -10.28 11.11 36.86
N TYR A 37 -9.48 11.90 36.15
CA TYR A 37 -9.57 12.11 34.70
C TYR A 37 -8.16 12.08 34.08
N PRO A 38 -7.56 10.89 33.93
CA PRO A 38 -6.22 10.75 33.35
C PRO A 38 -6.18 11.34 31.94
N VAL A 39 -5.10 12.08 31.65
CA VAL A 39 -4.88 12.68 30.33
C VAL A 39 -4.78 11.57 29.30
N LYS A 40 -5.65 11.62 28.28
CA LYS A 40 -5.61 10.71 27.13
C LYS A 40 -4.23 10.80 26.46
N GLY A 41 -3.49 9.71 26.53
CA GLY A 41 -2.29 9.51 25.73
C GLY A 41 -1.03 9.33 26.54
N GLU A 42 -0.90 8.18 27.20
CA GLU A 42 0.40 7.51 27.42
C GLU A 42 0.21 6.02 27.79
N ALA A 43 -0.85 5.38 27.28
CA ALA A 43 -1.00 3.93 27.40
C ALA A 43 -0.31 3.27 26.19
N ASP A 44 0.85 2.66 26.42
CA ASP A 44 1.68 2.02 25.38
C ASP A 44 0.97 0.89 24.60
N ASN A 45 -0.14 0.37 25.10
CA ASN A 45 -0.78 -0.81 24.54
C ASN A 45 -2.09 -0.49 23.77
N ARG A 46 -2.21 -1.00 22.53
CA ARG A 46 -3.39 -0.84 21.65
C ARG A 46 -4.68 -1.39 22.28
N ILE A 47 -4.57 -2.33 23.22
CA ILE A 47 -5.70 -2.85 24.00
C ILE A 47 -6.37 -1.71 24.80
N ALA A 48 -5.58 -0.80 25.38
CA ALA A 48 -6.11 0.39 26.07
C ALA A 48 -6.77 1.37 25.07
N ALA A 49 -6.16 1.58 23.90
CA ALA A 49 -6.72 2.44 22.84
C ALA A 49 -8.01 1.89 22.19
N ALA A 50 -8.20 0.57 22.17
CA ALA A 50 -9.42 -0.08 21.69
C ALA A 50 -10.59 0.08 22.67
N HIS A 51 -10.33 0.03 23.98
CA HIS A 51 -11.34 0.34 25.01
C HIS A 51 -11.82 1.81 24.96
N GLU A 52 -11.00 2.71 24.42
CA GLU A 52 -11.29 4.15 24.30
C GLU A 52 -11.82 4.57 22.91
N GLY A 53 -12.12 3.61 22.02
CA GLY A 53 -12.65 3.89 20.67
C GLY A 53 -11.65 4.56 19.72
N ASN A 54 -10.35 4.50 20.03
CA ASN A 54 -9.29 5.19 19.30
C ASN A 54 -8.25 4.23 18.70
N SER A 55 -8.69 3.01 18.34
CA SER A 55 -7.86 1.94 17.79
C SER A 55 -7.22 2.27 16.43
N HIS A 56 -7.68 3.33 15.76
CA HIS A 56 -7.12 3.84 14.51
C HIS A 56 -5.88 4.74 14.70
N ALA A 57 -5.60 5.21 15.93
CA ALA A 57 -4.47 6.09 16.21
C ALA A 57 -3.13 5.35 16.38
N LYS A 58 -3.14 4.01 16.48
CA LYS A 58 -1.93 3.17 16.58
C LYS A 58 -1.88 2.15 15.43
N PRO A 59 -0.72 2.02 14.73
CA PRO A 59 -0.58 1.02 13.69
C PRO A 59 -0.87 -0.39 14.24
N VAL A 60 -1.54 -1.20 13.43
CA VAL A 60 -1.63 -2.63 13.70
C VAL A 60 -0.23 -3.20 13.59
N THR A 61 0.28 -3.80 14.66
CA THR A 61 1.47 -4.63 14.57
C THR A 61 1.10 -5.88 13.80
N GLY A 62 1.87 -6.15 12.76
CA GLY A 62 1.72 -7.31 11.91
C GLY A 62 0.96 -7.06 10.60
N SER A 63 1.21 -7.94 9.65
CA SER A 63 0.71 -7.87 8.29
C SER A 63 0.43 -9.26 7.73
N LEU A 64 -0.53 -9.32 6.81
CA LEU A 64 -0.88 -10.53 6.08
C LEU A 64 -0.60 -10.28 4.60
N LEU A 65 -0.03 -11.27 3.95
CA LEU A 65 0.14 -11.31 2.51
C LEU A 65 -0.52 -12.58 1.99
N ASN A 66 -1.61 -12.44 1.23
CA ASN A 66 -2.25 -13.58 0.60
C ASN A 66 -1.41 -14.01 -0.60
N LEU A 67 -1.15 -15.30 -0.68
CA LEU A 67 -0.30 -15.95 -1.66
C LEU A 67 -1.10 -16.98 -2.43
N ASN A 68 -0.80 -17.11 -3.70
CA ASN A 68 -1.33 -18.15 -4.54
C ASN A 68 -0.22 -18.65 -5.47
N ALA A 69 -0.46 -19.74 -6.17
CA ALA A 69 0.43 -20.22 -7.21
C ALA A 69 -0.38 -21.03 -8.22
N LYS A 70 0.22 -21.24 -9.39
CA LYS A 70 -0.37 -22.13 -10.37
C LYS A 70 -0.61 -23.52 -9.77
N HIS A 71 -1.78 -24.08 -10.03
CA HIS A 71 -2.20 -25.41 -9.56
C HIS A 71 -2.33 -25.58 -8.04
N TRP A 72 -2.23 -24.50 -7.25
CA TRP A 72 -2.63 -24.58 -5.84
C TRP A 72 -4.15 -24.75 -5.75
N ILE A 73 -4.58 -25.66 -4.89
CA ILE A 73 -6.01 -25.93 -4.64
C ILE A 73 -6.66 -24.73 -3.92
N GLN A 74 -5.90 -23.99 -3.12
CA GLN A 74 -6.35 -22.83 -2.39
C GLN A 74 -5.20 -21.83 -2.16
N PRO A 75 -5.51 -20.54 -1.97
CA PRO A 75 -4.54 -19.56 -1.50
C PRO A 75 -3.97 -19.90 -0.12
N ASN A 76 -2.73 -19.51 0.11
CA ASN A 76 -2.08 -19.52 1.42
C ASN A 76 -1.86 -18.09 1.91
N VAL A 77 -1.39 -17.93 3.15
CA VAL A 77 -1.10 -16.62 3.73
C VAL A 77 0.29 -16.63 4.36
N ALA A 78 1.13 -15.67 3.97
CA ALA A 78 2.30 -15.31 4.75
C ALA A 78 1.91 -14.28 5.81
N VAL A 79 2.35 -14.51 7.04
CA VAL A 79 2.01 -13.72 8.21
C VAL A 79 3.28 -13.14 8.80
N SER A 80 3.24 -11.84 9.07
CA SER A 80 4.14 -11.19 10.01
C SER A 80 3.35 -10.77 11.24
N TRP A 81 3.74 -11.23 12.42
CA TRP A 81 3.09 -10.83 13.67
C TRP A 81 3.70 -9.55 14.27
N ASP A 82 4.95 -9.25 13.89
CA ASP A 82 5.77 -8.18 14.46
C ASP A 82 6.24 -7.15 13.42
N ASP A 83 5.75 -7.26 12.17
CA ASP A 83 6.17 -6.49 11.00
C ASP A 83 7.66 -6.62 10.62
N LYS A 84 8.36 -7.62 11.16
CA LYS A 84 9.80 -7.85 10.96
C LYS A 84 10.10 -9.25 10.42
N THR A 85 9.42 -10.25 10.96
CA THR A 85 9.59 -11.66 10.60
C THR A 85 8.35 -12.14 9.84
N TRP A 86 8.55 -12.94 8.80
CA TRP A 86 7.47 -13.45 7.95
C TRP A 86 7.51 -14.96 7.86
N THR A 87 6.35 -15.60 7.97
CA THR A 87 6.19 -17.05 7.85
C THR A 87 4.92 -17.43 7.09
N PRO A 88 4.94 -18.45 6.20
CA PRO A 88 6.14 -19.17 5.75
C PRO A 88 7.00 -18.32 4.82
N ALA A 89 8.28 -18.68 4.72
CA ALA A 89 9.17 -18.15 3.68
C ALA A 89 8.73 -18.64 2.28
N PRO A 90 9.18 -17.99 1.18
CA PRO A 90 8.78 -18.32 -0.19
C PRO A 90 9.09 -19.74 -0.69
N SER A 91 9.69 -20.62 0.12
CA SER A 91 9.84 -22.06 -0.15
C SER A 91 10.49 -22.37 -1.50
N GLY A 92 11.58 -21.67 -1.86
CA GLY A 92 12.31 -21.87 -3.12
C GLY A 92 11.74 -21.13 -4.33
N ARG A 93 10.66 -20.35 -4.15
CA ARG A 93 10.16 -19.40 -5.15
C ARG A 93 11.11 -18.21 -5.25
N GLU A 94 11.60 -17.95 -6.45
CA GLU A 94 12.56 -16.88 -6.73
C GLU A 94 11.89 -15.61 -7.25
N TYR A 95 10.66 -15.73 -7.76
CA TYR A 95 9.92 -14.66 -8.39
C TYR A 95 8.58 -14.42 -7.69
N LEU A 96 8.21 -13.15 -7.53
CA LEU A 96 6.92 -12.74 -7.00
C LEU A 96 6.16 -11.96 -8.07
N LEU A 97 4.94 -12.38 -8.39
CA LEU A 97 3.98 -11.61 -9.18
C LEU A 97 3.01 -10.93 -8.21
N LEU A 98 2.95 -9.61 -8.22
CA LEU A 98 1.97 -8.83 -7.47
C LEU A 98 0.81 -8.44 -8.38
N VAL A 99 -0.42 -8.68 -7.89
CA VAL A 99 -1.68 -8.31 -8.54
C VAL A 99 -2.56 -7.50 -7.60
N GLU A 100 -3.27 -6.50 -8.13
CA GLU A 100 -4.15 -5.63 -7.34
C GLU A 100 -5.59 -6.13 -7.31
N ASN A 101 -6.02 -6.86 -8.33
CA ASN A 101 -7.38 -7.30 -8.48
C ASN A 101 -7.60 -8.71 -7.90
N MET A 102 -8.66 -8.86 -7.10
CA MET A 102 -9.01 -10.14 -6.46
C MET A 102 -9.30 -11.24 -7.49
N GLN A 103 -9.95 -10.91 -8.60
CA GLN A 103 -10.27 -11.89 -9.64
C GLN A 103 -8.99 -12.45 -10.28
N ASN A 104 -7.99 -11.61 -10.55
CA ASN A 104 -6.67 -12.04 -11.03
C ASN A 104 -5.94 -12.90 -9.99
N PHE A 105 -6.04 -12.55 -8.71
CA PHE A 105 -5.47 -13.36 -7.64
C PHE A 105 -6.10 -14.76 -7.54
N LEU A 106 -7.43 -14.84 -7.62
CA LEU A 106 -8.16 -16.11 -7.52
C LEU A 106 -8.03 -16.96 -8.80
N ARG A 107 -7.86 -16.33 -9.96
CA ARG A 107 -7.63 -16.96 -11.26
C ARG A 107 -6.13 -17.00 -11.57
N ALA A 108 -5.38 -17.64 -10.68
CA ALA A 108 -3.91 -17.65 -10.72
C ALA A 108 -3.38 -18.32 -11.98
N ASP A 109 -3.97 -19.44 -12.39
CA ASP A 109 -3.55 -20.17 -13.59
C ASP A 109 -3.69 -19.29 -14.83
N GLU A 110 -4.84 -18.65 -15.04
CA GLU A 110 -5.05 -17.76 -16.20
C GLU A 110 -4.21 -16.48 -16.14
N THR A 111 -4.01 -15.93 -14.94
CA THR A 111 -3.17 -14.73 -14.77
C THR A 111 -1.71 -15.04 -15.07
N ILE A 112 -1.20 -16.19 -14.62
CA ILE A 112 0.19 -16.61 -14.88
C ILE A 112 0.35 -16.98 -16.36
N ASP A 113 -0.65 -17.59 -17.00
CA ASP A 113 -0.59 -17.86 -18.43
C ASP A 113 -0.61 -16.57 -19.26
N PHE A 114 -1.38 -15.56 -18.84
CA PHE A 114 -1.38 -14.23 -19.45
C PHE A 114 0.02 -13.58 -19.47
N LEU A 115 0.80 -13.73 -18.41
CA LEU A 115 2.17 -13.20 -18.34
C LEU A 115 3.06 -13.78 -19.44
N ARG A 116 2.95 -15.08 -19.70
CA ARG A 116 3.74 -15.75 -20.73
C ARG A 116 3.31 -15.32 -22.12
N THR A 117 2.00 -15.22 -22.36
CA THR A 117 1.48 -14.95 -23.70
C THR A 117 1.52 -13.47 -24.10
N HIS A 118 1.39 -12.55 -23.14
CA HIS A 118 1.25 -11.12 -23.42
C HIS A 118 2.31 -10.24 -22.77
N CYS A 119 3.05 -10.70 -21.76
CA CYS A 119 4.06 -9.87 -21.09
C CYS A 119 5.50 -10.31 -21.37
N GLY A 120 5.70 -11.32 -22.22
CA GLY A 120 7.02 -11.86 -22.56
C GLY A 120 7.77 -12.45 -21.35
N VAL A 121 7.04 -12.85 -20.30
CA VAL A 121 7.62 -13.41 -19.08
C VAL A 121 7.69 -14.92 -19.23
N ASP A 122 8.86 -15.43 -19.60
CA ASP A 122 9.13 -16.87 -19.66
C ASP A 122 9.87 -17.33 -18.39
N ILE A 123 9.10 -17.72 -17.39
CA ILE A 123 9.60 -18.23 -16.11
C ILE A 123 8.96 -19.60 -15.86
N ASP A 124 9.74 -20.49 -15.27
CA ASP A 124 9.19 -21.71 -14.70
C ASP A 124 8.21 -21.37 -13.57
N GLN A 125 6.96 -21.74 -13.78
CA GLN A 125 5.84 -21.47 -12.89
C GLN A 125 6.05 -22.10 -11.50
N ALA A 126 6.91 -23.12 -11.39
CA ALA A 126 7.33 -23.69 -10.11
C ALA A 126 8.18 -22.74 -9.25
N HIS A 127 8.74 -21.68 -9.84
CA HIS A 127 9.53 -20.65 -9.16
C HIS A 127 8.77 -19.32 -8.96
N LEU A 128 7.54 -19.20 -9.47
CA LEU A 128 6.73 -17.98 -9.39
C LEU A 128 5.67 -18.09 -8.29
N LEU A 129 5.64 -17.13 -7.37
CA LEU A 129 4.57 -16.97 -6.38
C LEU A 129 3.69 -15.78 -6.77
N LEU A 130 2.37 -15.92 -6.64
CA LEU A 130 1.42 -14.83 -6.84
C LEU A 130 1.08 -14.21 -5.49
N GLY A 131 1.23 -12.91 -5.33
CA GLY A 131 0.86 -12.15 -4.14
C GLY A 131 -0.29 -11.19 -4.42
N TYR A 132 -1.30 -11.20 -3.55
CA TYR A 132 -2.37 -10.20 -3.62
C TYR A 132 -1.91 -8.88 -2.99
N GLY A 133 -1.63 -7.90 -3.84
CA GLY A 133 -1.29 -6.56 -3.44
C GLY A 133 -2.50 -5.64 -3.50
N ALA A 134 -3.35 -5.60 -2.48
CA ALA A 134 -4.53 -4.72 -2.45
C ALA A 134 -4.13 -3.22 -2.40
N GLY A 135 -3.82 -2.62 -3.56
CA GLY A 135 -3.40 -1.22 -3.69
C GLY A 135 -2.24 -0.86 -2.77
N ASN A 136 -2.35 0.26 -2.04
CA ASN A 136 -1.32 0.73 -1.10
C ASN A 136 -0.93 -0.29 0.00
N ALA A 137 -1.76 -1.30 0.29
CA ALA A 137 -1.39 -2.36 1.24
C ALA A 137 -0.18 -3.15 0.74
N ALA A 138 -0.01 -3.31 -0.57
CA ALA A 138 1.14 -3.96 -1.18
C ALA A 138 2.45 -3.20 -0.91
N ALA A 139 2.35 -1.88 -0.77
CA ALA A 139 3.48 -0.98 -0.56
C ALA A 139 3.81 -0.74 0.93
N LYS A 140 3.18 -1.48 1.85
CA LYS A 140 3.52 -1.40 3.28
C LYS A 140 5.01 -1.65 3.49
N LYS A 141 5.60 -0.86 4.38
CA LYS A 141 7.03 -0.94 4.70
C LYS A 141 7.44 -2.38 5.08
N SER A 142 6.68 -3.06 5.95
CA SER A 142 6.97 -4.43 6.40
C SER A 142 6.90 -5.48 5.30
N HIS A 143 6.11 -5.27 4.24
CA HIS A 143 6.08 -6.19 3.09
C HIS A 143 7.42 -6.21 2.34
N GLY A 144 8.17 -5.09 2.38
CA GLY A 144 9.51 -5.01 1.80
C GLY A 144 10.46 -6.10 2.34
N LEU A 145 10.31 -6.49 3.60
CA LEU A 145 11.11 -7.58 4.21
C LEU A 145 10.74 -8.96 3.65
N TYR A 146 9.49 -9.16 3.26
CA TYR A 146 9.09 -10.38 2.57
C TYR A 146 9.58 -10.38 1.12
N TYR A 147 9.38 -9.24 0.46
CA TYR A 147 9.73 -9.01 -0.94
C TYR A 147 11.23 -9.13 -1.21
N ALA A 148 12.08 -8.76 -0.24
CA ALA A 148 13.54 -8.89 -0.33
C ALA A 148 14.04 -10.34 -0.42
N GLN A 149 13.17 -11.33 -0.24
CA GLN A 149 13.52 -12.75 -0.36
C GLN A 149 13.41 -13.27 -1.81
N PHE A 150 12.90 -12.46 -2.73
CA PHE A 150 12.77 -12.79 -4.14
C PHE A 150 13.89 -12.13 -4.94
N LYS A 151 14.34 -12.77 -6.02
CA LYS A 151 15.28 -12.16 -6.96
C LYS A 151 14.62 -11.03 -7.74
N LYS A 152 13.34 -11.21 -8.08
CA LYS A 152 12.59 -10.26 -8.91
C LYS A 152 11.10 -10.25 -8.60
N ILE A 153 10.53 -9.07 -8.65
CA ILE A 153 9.13 -8.78 -8.40
C ILE A 153 8.52 -8.20 -9.67
N TYR A 154 7.52 -8.89 -10.18
CA TYR A 154 6.70 -8.47 -11.29
C TYR A 154 5.44 -7.79 -10.75
N CYS A 155 5.22 -6.55 -11.12
CA CYS A 155 4.03 -5.80 -10.78
C CYS A 155 3.10 -5.79 -11.99
N LEU A 156 2.08 -6.66 -11.97
CA LEU A 156 0.96 -6.55 -12.88
C LEU A 156 -0.10 -5.73 -12.15
N PHE A 157 -0.26 -4.46 -12.51
CA PHE A 157 -1.21 -3.54 -11.88
C PHE A 157 -2.14 -2.92 -12.93
N ASP A 158 -3.10 -2.12 -12.45
CA ASP A 158 -3.91 -1.28 -13.33
C ASP A 158 -3.02 -0.29 -14.08
N ILE A 159 -3.34 -0.05 -15.35
CA ILE A 159 -2.67 0.95 -16.17
C ILE A 159 -3.34 2.29 -15.92
N ASP A 160 -3.09 2.83 -14.73
CA ASP A 160 -3.60 4.11 -14.26
C ASP A 160 -2.65 4.78 -13.25
N SER A 161 -3.01 5.98 -12.79
CA SER A 161 -2.14 6.72 -11.86
C SER A 161 -1.97 6.05 -10.49
N GLY A 162 -2.92 5.20 -10.08
CA GLY A 162 -2.90 4.46 -8.83
C GLY A 162 -1.91 3.29 -8.89
N GLY A 163 -2.05 2.42 -9.89
CA GLY A 163 -1.15 1.29 -10.10
C GLY A 163 0.32 1.71 -10.21
N PHE A 164 0.60 2.79 -10.94
CA PHE A 164 1.96 3.33 -11.03
C PHE A 164 2.50 3.89 -9.70
N LYS A 165 1.64 4.48 -8.86
CA LYS A 165 2.03 4.95 -7.52
C LYS A 165 2.32 3.76 -6.59
N THR A 166 1.53 2.68 -6.67
CA THR A 166 1.79 1.43 -5.94
C THR A 166 3.14 0.87 -6.35
N TYR A 167 3.41 0.76 -7.66
CA TYR A 167 4.71 0.31 -8.20
C TYR A 167 5.87 1.17 -7.69
N ASP A 168 5.79 2.50 -7.81
CA ASP A 168 6.82 3.43 -7.33
C ASP A 168 7.09 3.27 -5.83
N SER A 169 6.04 3.04 -5.04
CA SER A 169 6.12 2.86 -3.59
C SER A 169 6.79 1.54 -3.21
N ILE A 170 6.52 0.45 -3.94
CA ILE A 170 7.20 -0.84 -3.76
C ILE A 170 8.68 -0.72 -4.10
N LYS A 171 9.02 -0.13 -5.24
CA LYS A 171 10.41 0.08 -5.70
C LYS A 171 11.23 0.92 -4.73
N LYS A 172 10.59 1.88 -4.04
CA LYS A 172 11.22 2.75 -3.03
C LYS A 172 11.17 2.19 -1.61
N ASN A 173 10.66 0.97 -1.42
CA ASN A 173 10.57 0.40 -0.10
C ASN A 173 11.99 0.19 0.47
N PRO A 174 12.33 0.80 1.62
CA PRO A 174 13.69 0.77 2.17
C PRO A 174 14.15 -0.62 2.63
N HIS A 175 13.24 -1.59 2.74
CA HIS A 175 13.55 -2.96 3.15
C HIS A 175 13.77 -3.93 1.98
N LEU A 176 13.52 -3.51 0.75
CA LEU A 176 13.59 -4.37 -0.42
C LEU A 176 15.04 -4.83 -0.76
N GLY A 177 16.03 -4.05 -0.33
CA GLY A 177 17.44 -4.28 -0.65
C GLY A 177 17.77 -3.88 -2.10
N THR A 178 19.04 -4.06 -2.49
CA THR A 178 19.55 -3.74 -3.83
C THR A 178 19.52 -4.94 -4.79
N ASP A 179 19.39 -6.15 -4.25
CA ASP A 179 19.50 -7.40 -5.02
C ASP A 179 18.15 -7.85 -5.61
N THR A 180 17.06 -7.18 -5.22
CA THR A 180 15.70 -7.46 -5.69
C THR A 180 15.31 -6.49 -6.80
N GLU A 181 15.10 -6.98 -8.00
CA GLU A 181 14.62 -6.17 -9.12
C GLU A 181 13.09 -6.02 -9.09
N VAL A 182 12.55 -4.81 -9.31
CA VAL A 182 11.10 -4.59 -9.45
C VAL A 182 10.78 -4.14 -10.86
N VAL A 183 9.86 -4.84 -11.51
CA VAL A 183 9.50 -4.62 -12.92
C VAL A 183 8.00 -4.41 -13.02
N HIS A 184 7.59 -3.28 -13.61
CA HIS A 184 6.20 -3.10 -14.01
C HIS A 184 5.93 -3.88 -15.29
N LEU A 185 4.92 -4.76 -15.28
CA LEU A 185 4.53 -5.52 -16.46
C LEU A 185 3.61 -4.70 -17.34
N CYS A 186 3.86 -4.73 -18.65
CA CYS A 186 3.01 -4.15 -19.66
C CYS A 186 2.72 -5.23 -20.70
N PRO A 187 1.44 -5.48 -21.03
CA PRO A 187 1.08 -6.33 -22.16
C PRO A 187 1.65 -5.77 -23.47
N ASP A 188 2.07 -6.64 -24.37
CA ASP A 188 2.55 -6.32 -25.72
C ASP A 188 1.43 -5.73 -26.61
N ASP A 189 0.19 -6.13 -26.35
CA ASP A 189 -1.03 -5.67 -27.00
C ASP A 189 -1.69 -4.45 -26.32
N ILE A 190 -0.96 -3.73 -25.46
CA ILE A 190 -1.50 -2.63 -24.64
C ILE A 190 -2.21 -1.54 -25.45
N GLU A 191 -1.73 -1.22 -26.65
CA GLU A 191 -2.36 -0.22 -27.52
C GLU A 191 -3.78 -0.65 -27.94
N SER A 192 -3.95 -1.92 -28.31
CA SER A 192 -5.24 -2.51 -28.65
C SER A 192 -6.19 -2.50 -27.45
N ARG A 193 -5.68 -2.89 -26.26
CA ARG A 193 -6.49 -2.91 -25.03
C ARG A 193 -6.95 -1.52 -24.62
N LEU A 194 -6.07 -0.53 -24.68
CA LEU A 194 -6.42 0.86 -24.39
C LEU A 194 -7.43 1.41 -25.40
N ALA A 195 -7.30 1.10 -26.69
CA ALA A 195 -8.28 1.50 -27.71
C ALA A 195 -9.68 0.90 -27.47
N LYS A 196 -9.77 -0.28 -26.85
CA LYS A 196 -11.03 -0.94 -26.47
C LYS A 196 -11.55 -0.52 -25.08
N SER A 197 -10.74 0.12 -24.25
CA SER A 197 -11.11 0.48 -22.87
C SER A 197 -12.16 1.59 -22.79
N ASN A 198 -13.19 1.45 -21.97
CA ASN A 198 -14.18 2.51 -21.76
C ASN A 198 -13.74 3.56 -20.72
N PHE A 199 -12.60 3.36 -20.06
CA PHE A 199 -12.14 4.22 -18.97
C PHE A 199 -11.30 5.37 -19.50
N LYS A 200 -11.83 6.59 -19.43
CA LYS A 200 -11.13 7.81 -19.84
C LYS A 200 -10.20 8.32 -18.74
N LEU A 201 -9.13 8.98 -19.14
CA LEU A 201 -8.29 9.73 -18.23
C LEU A 201 -8.99 11.01 -17.77
N SER A 202 -8.99 11.25 -16.46
CA SER A 202 -9.35 12.53 -15.87
C SER A 202 -8.23 13.57 -16.04
N ASN A 203 -8.56 14.85 -15.90
CA ASN A 203 -7.56 15.94 -15.93
C ASN A 203 -6.50 15.79 -14.82
N LYS A 204 -6.91 15.29 -13.65
CA LYS A 204 -6.00 14.99 -12.55
C LYS A 204 -5.02 13.88 -12.93
N GLU A 205 -5.51 12.78 -13.51
CA GLU A 205 -4.65 11.67 -13.94
C GLU A 205 -3.67 12.13 -15.02
N ARG A 206 -4.09 12.92 -16.02
CA ARG A 206 -3.18 13.47 -17.03
C ARG A 206 -1.99 14.22 -16.43
N THR A 207 -2.25 15.00 -15.37
CA THR A 207 -1.22 15.76 -14.65
C THR A 207 -0.32 14.84 -13.82
N ASP A 208 -0.90 13.86 -13.14
CA ASP A 208 -0.15 12.88 -12.34
C ASP A 208 0.76 12.01 -13.22
N LEU A 209 0.31 11.58 -14.40
CA LEU A 209 1.09 10.78 -15.34
C LEU A 209 2.34 11.51 -15.85
N ALA A 210 2.28 12.85 -16.01
CA ALA A 210 3.47 13.64 -16.36
C ALA A 210 4.55 13.52 -15.29
N LYS A 211 4.17 13.65 -14.02
CA LYS A 211 5.08 13.54 -12.87
C LYS A 211 5.62 12.12 -12.67
N ILE A 212 4.83 11.11 -13.04
CA ILE A 212 5.24 9.70 -12.98
C ILE A 212 6.30 9.42 -14.04
N ALA A 213 6.12 9.91 -15.28
CA ALA A 213 7.09 9.75 -16.36
C ALA A 213 8.48 10.29 -16.00
N GLU A 214 8.53 11.46 -15.36
CA GLU A 214 9.79 12.08 -14.91
C GLU A 214 10.52 11.23 -13.86
N LYS A 215 9.78 10.54 -12.99
CA LYS A 215 10.35 9.75 -11.88
C LYS A 215 10.67 8.31 -12.26
N ASN A 216 9.95 7.76 -13.24
CA ASN A 216 10.04 6.38 -13.67
C ASN A 216 10.12 6.32 -15.20
N PRO A 217 11.30 6.63 -15.78
CA PRO A 217 11.49 6.65 -17.23
C PRO A 217 11.13 5.33 -17.91
N GLU A 218 11.25 4.20 -17.21
CA GLU A 218 10.85 2.88 -17.71
C GLU A 218 9.35 2.77 -18.01
N LEU A 219 8.51 3.61 -17.39
CA LEU A 219 7.07 3.67 -17.67
C LEU A 219 6.74 4.55 -18.88
N THR A 220 7.71 5.27 -19.46
CA THR A 220 7.45 6.20 -20.57
C THR A 220 6.69 5.56 -21.74
N PRO A 221 7.04 4.34 -22.21
CA PRO A 221 6.32 3.72 -23.33
C PRO A 221 4.83 3.54 -23.05
N ILE A 222 4.47 3.01 -21.87
CA ILE A 222 3.06 2.79 -21.50
C ILE A 222 2.31 4.10 -21.31
N LEU A 223 2.96 5.12 -20.73
CA LEU A 223 2.38 6.45 -20.54
C LEU A 223 2.09 7.16 -21.87
N LEU A 224 2.91 6.93 -22.91
CA LEU A 224 2.65 7.44 -24.25
C LEU A 224 1.42 6.80 -24.88
N PHE A 225 1.24 5.49 -24.75
CA PHE A 225 0.03 4.81 -25.23
C PHE A 225 -1.22 5.32 -24.51
N MET A 226 -1.17 5.50 -23.19
CA MET A 226 -2.29 6.06 -22.42
C MET A 226 -2.65 7.48 -22.86
N ARG A 227 -1.64 8.34 -23.08
CA ARG A 227 -1.87 9.72 -23.57
C ARG A 227 -2.48 9.74 -24.95
N LYS A 228 -1.99 8.89 -25.87
CA LYS A 228 -2.51 8.77 -27.24
C LYS A 228 -3.96 8.30 -27.24
N ALA A 229 -4.31 7.31 -26.41
CA ALA A 229 -5.65 6.75 -26.33
C ALA A 229 -6.62 7.57 -25.46
N GLU A 230 -6.09 8.50 -24.65
CA GLU A 230 -6.80 9.21 -23.57
C GLU A 230 -7.53 8.30 -22.59
N ARG A 231 -7.00 7.08 -22.40
CA ARG A 231 -7.65 6.00 -21.66
C ARG A 231 -6.72 5.35 -20.65
N LYS A 232 -7.33 4.67 -19.69
CA LYS A 232 -6.68 3.81 -18.70
C LYS A 232 -7.20 2.38 -18.82
N LEU A 233 -6.56 1.43 -18.16
CA LEU A 233 -6.93 0.02 -18.24
C LEU A 233 -7.00 -0.62 -16.85
N GLU A 234 -8.11 -1.27 -16.56
CA GLU A 234 -8.26 -2.09 -15.36
C GLU A 234 -7.72 -3.51 -15.62
N GLN A 235 -7.09 -4.09 -14.60
CA GLN A 235 -6.44 -5.39 -14.63
C GLN A 235 -7.37 -6.56 -14.95
N GLU A 236 -8.66 -6.45 -14.63
CA GLU A 236 -9.68 -7.46 -14.94
C GLU A 236 -9.79 -7.73 -16.45
N THR A 237 -9.41 -6.76 -17.28
CA THR A 237 -9.40 -6.91 -18.74
C THR A 237 -8.39 -7.93 -19.24
N TYR A 238 -7.36 -8.26 -18.45
CA TYR A 238 -6.34 -9.26 -18.81
C TYR A 238 -6.91 -10.69 -18.87
N LEU A 239 -8.01 -10.95 -18.17
CA LEU A 239 -8.63 -12.28 -18.11
C LEU A 239 -9.76 -12.48 -19.13
N ARG A 240 -10.07 -11.44 -19.92
CA ARG A 240 -11.09 -11.55 -20.98
C ARG A 240 -10.48 -12.27 -22.17
N LYS A 241 -11.08 -13.40 -22.56
CA LYS A 241 -10.79 -14.01 -23.86
C LYS A 241 -11.27 -13.03 -24.93
N GLU A 242 -10.43 -12.74 -25.92
CA GLU A 242 -10.88 -11.99 -27.09
C GLU A 242 -12.03 -12.79 -27.74
N SER A 243 -13.20 -12.17 -27.81
CA SER A 243 -14.38 -12.67 -28.52
C SER A 243 -14.36 -12.20 -29.96
#